data_AF-A0A535A5E4-F1
#
_entry.id   AF-A0A535A5E4-F1
#
_cell.length_a   1.000
_cell.length_b   1.000
_cell.length_c   1.000
_cell.angle_alpha   90.00
_cell.angle_beta   90.00
_cell.angle_gamma   90.00
#
_symmetry.space_group_name_H-M   'P 1'
#
loop_
_entity.id
_entity.type
_entity.pdbx_description
1 polymer ?
#
loop_
_entity_poly.entity_id
_entity_poly.type
_entity_poly.pdbx_seq_one_letter_code
_entity_poly.pdbx_strand_id
1 'polypeptide(L)'
;MQRQHGGYIPQGAFRTLAAELGVPIYRLYGVATFFPHFRVEPPPALDVRVCSDLSCRLRGAPALLGALEGAARARGPAEVAVAAASCLGRCDGAPAFTLNDVPYFGLGEAARRDVVAAVQNGTSLPPPPGPPSLRELRADPYGGGERRYGALRRLLETGDVAGVLDALKGADLRGFGGAGFRTAVKWE
;
A
#
# COMPACT_ATOMS: atom_id res chain seq x y z
N MET A 1 -7.92 0.35 -16.56
CA MET A 1 -6.93 0.04 -17.63
C MET A 1 -5.90 -1.01 -17.20
N GLN A 2 -4.94 -0.75 -16.29
CA GLN A 2 -3.86 -1.71 -16.00
C GLN A 2 -4.33 -3.15 -15.66
N ARG A 3 -5.24 -3.29 -14.68
CA ARG A 3 -5.79 -4.61 -14.31
C ARG A 3 -6.56 -5.28 -15.45
N GLN A 4 -7.23 -4.49 -16.29
CA GLN A 4 -7.99 -4.99 -17.45
C GLN A 4 -7.06 -5.51 -18.57
N HIS A 5 -5.80 -5.06 -18.61
CA HIS A 5 -4.80 -5.47 -19.60
C HIS A 5 -3.71 -6.37 -19.02
N GLY A 6 -4.03 -7.15 -17.98
CA GLY A 6 -3.08 -8.14 -17.44
C GLY A 6 -1.93 -7.54 -16.64
N GLY A 7 -2.11 -6.36 -16.06
CA GLY A 7 -1.16 -5.80 -15.09
C GLY A 7 -0.18 -4.76 -15.64
N TYR A 8 -0.36 -4.31 -16.88
CA TYR A 8 0.34 -3.16 -17.47
C TYR A 8 -0.60 -2.28 -18.30
N ILE A 9 -0.15 -1.10 -18.72
CA ILE A 9 -0.89 -0.15 -19.55
C ILE A 9 -0.33 -0.21 -20.97
N PRO A 10 -1.04 -0.81 -21.94
CA PRO A 10 -0.58 -0.88 -23.31
C PRO A 10 -0.64 0.49 -24.00
N GLN A 11 0.19 0.70 -25.03
CA GLN A 11 0.24 1.98 -25.76
C GLN A 11 -1.14 2.40 -26.33
N GLY A 12 -1.95 1.44 -26.76
CA GLY A 12 -3.32 1.71 -27.23
C GLY A 12 -4.20 2.34 -26.16
N ALA A 13 -4.07 1.91 -24.90
CA ALA A 13 -4.83 2.46 -23.78
C ALA A 13 -4.43 3.91 -23.49
N PHE A 14 -3.14 4.28 -23.64
CA PHE A 14 -2.70 5.66 -23.54
C PHE A 14 -3.31 6.56 -24.61
N ARG A 15 -3.47 6.07 -25.85
CA ARG A 15 -4.11 6.83 -26.94
C ARG A 15 -5.58 7.10 -26.66
N THR A 16 -6.31 6.08 -26.22
CA THR A 16 -7.71 6.21 -25.84
C THR A 16 -7.89 7.22 -24.71
N LEU A 17 -7.11 7.07 -23.63
CA LEU A 17 -7.20 7.95 -22.46
C LEU A 17 -6.81 9.40 -22.78
N ALA A 18 -5.83 9.60 -23.66
CA ALA A 18 -5.43 10.93 -24.12
C ALA A 18 -6.56 11.64 -24.86
N ALA A 19 -7.29 10.91 -25.72
CA ALA A 19 -8.44 11.43 -26.44
C ALA A 19 -9.61 11.76 -25.50
N GLU A 20 -9.92 10.87 -24.55
CA GLU A 20 -11.00 11.07 -23.56
C GLU A 20 -10.75 12.28 -22.65
N LEU A 21 -9.51 12.47 -22.20
CA LEU A 21 -9.15 13.54 -21.27
C LEU A 21 -8.73 14.84 -21.97
N GLY A 22 -8.56 14.83 -23.30
CA GLY A 22 -8.08 15.99 -24.06
C GLY A 22 -6.65 16.41 -23.68
N VAL A 23 -5.79 15.47 -23.27
CA VAL A 23 -4.40 15.74 -22.87
C VAL A 23 -3.41 15.03 -23.79
N PRO A 24 -2.21 15.59 -24.02
CA PRO A 24 -1.18 14.91 -24.78
C PRO A 24 -0.72 13.60 -24.13
N ILE A 25 -0.43 12.58 -24.95
CA ILE A 25 0.03 11.25 -24.51
C ILE A 25 1.27 11.33 -23.61
N TYR A 26 2.20 12.25 -23.87
CA TYR A 26 3.42 12.38 -23.06
C TYR A 26 3.14 12.76 -21.60
N ARG A 27 2.03 13.46 -21.30
CA ARG A 27 1.64 13.77 -19.92
C ARG A 27 1.21 12.51 -19.19
N LEU A 28 0.46 11.65 -19.87
CA LEU A 28 0.04 10.36 -19.31
C LEU A 28 1.24 9.45 -19.07
N TYR A 29 2.18 9.40 -20.01
CA TYR A 29 3.44 8.68 -19.81
C TYR A 29 4.22 9.23 -18.61
N GLY A 30 4.33 10.56 -18.48
CA GLY A 30 5.00 11.19 -17.34
C GLY A 30 4.41 10.75 -16.00
N VAL A 31 3.08 10.68 -15.89
CA VAL A 31 2.40 10.14 -14.70
C VAL A 31 2.69 8.65 -14.51
N ALA A 32 2.57 7.85 -15.57
CA ALA A 32 2.79 6.41 -15.51
C ALA A 32 4.23 6.05 -15.10
N THR A 33 5.23 6.79 -15.57
CA THR A 33 6.63 6.54 -15.21
C THR A 33 7.02 7.14 -13.86
N PHE A 34 6.26 8.11 -13.35
CA PHE A 34 6.52 8.73 -12.05
C PHE A 34 6.11 7.82 -10.88
N PHE A 35 4.99 7.11 -11.00
CA PHE A 35 4.51 6.21 -9.95
C PHE A 35 4.96 4.76 -10.20
N PRO A 36 5.74 4.14 -9.29
CA PRO A 36 6.30 2.79 -9.48
C PRO A 36 5.27 1.66 -9.67
N HIS A 37 4.01 1.92 -9.33
CA HIS A 37 2.92 0.95 -9.40
C HIS A 37 2.30 0.86 -10.80
N PHE A 38 2.52 1.88 -11.65
CA PHE A 38 2.11 1.83 -13.04
C PHE A 38 3.19 1.16 -13.85
N ARG A 39 2.78 0.19 -14.67
CA ARG A 39 3.68 -0.58 -15.53
C ARG A 39 3.32 -0.26 -16.98
N VAL A 40 4.30 0.14 -17.77
CA VAL A 40 4.15 0.38 -19.22
C VAL A 40 4.59 -0.82 -20.06
N GLU A 41 5.15 -1.83 -19.40
CA GLU A 41 5.58 -3.10 -19.97
C GLU A 41 4.91 -4.26 -19.20
N PRO A 42 4.71 -5.41 -19.85
CA PRO A 42 4.13 -6.59 -19.20
C PRO A 42 4.87 -6.98 -17.91
N PRO A 43 4.17 -7.19 -16.78
CA PRO A 43 4.80 -7.66 -15.56
C PRO A 43 5.26 -9.12 -15.68
N PRO A 44 6.19 -9.58 -14.82
CA PRO A 44 6.41 -11.01 -14.62
C PRO A 44 5.12 -11.69 -14.11
N ALA A 45 5.04 -13.01 -14.22
CA ALA A 45 3.92 -13.77 -13.66
C ALA A 45 3.82 -13.61 -12.12
N LEU A 46 4.97 -13.47 -11.45
CA LEU A 46 5.07 -13.18 -10.03
C LEU A 46 6.07 -12.03 -9.76
N ASP A 47 5.56 -10.90 -9.29
CA ASP A 47 6.35 -9.76 -8.80
C ASP A 47 6.42 -9.81 -7.28
N VAL A 48 7.64 -9.97 -6.75
CA VAL A 48 7.92 -10.05 -5.32
C VAL A 48 8.67 -8.80 -4.87
N ARG A 49 8.10 -8.06 -3.91
CA ARG A 49 8.73 -6.85 -3.35
C ARG A 49 8.98 -7.01 -1.86
N VAL A 50 10.24 -7.01 -1.43
CA VAL A 50 10.62 -7.20 -0.03
C VAL A 50 10.98 -5.86 0.61
N CYS A 51 10.33 -5.52 1.73
CA CYS A 51 10.63 -4.28 2.46
C CYS A 51 12.08 -4.29 2.98
N SER A 52 12.87 -3.28 2.61
CA SER A 52 14.27 -3.13 3.01
C SER A 52 14.54 -2.08 4.10
N ASP A 53 13.48 -1.48 4.65
CA ASP A 53 13.55 -0.44 5.68
C ASP A 53 13.79 -1.02 7.09
N LEU A 54 14.12 -0.13 8.03
CA LEU A 54 14.74 -0.46 9.32
C LEU A 54 14.08 -1.63 10.06
N SER A 55 12.78 -1.56 10.33
CA SER A 55 12.08 -2.61 11.09
C SER A 55 12.13 -3.97 10.42
N CYS A 56 12.01 -4.02 9.08
CA CYS A 56 12.11 -5.27 8.32
C CYS A 56 13.55 -5.77 8.25
N ARG A 57 14.52 -4.85 8.11
CA ARG A 57 15.95 -5.19 8.11
C ARG A 57 16.37 -5.85 9.42
N LEU A 58 15.97 -5.29 10.56
CA LEU A 58 16.22 -5.84 11.90
C LEU A 58 15.53 -7.19 12.14
N ARG A 59 14.46 -7.50 11.39
CA ARG A 59 13.69 -8.75 11.48
C ARG A 59 14.07 -9.79 10.41
N GLY A 60 15.22 -9.61 9.75
CA GLY A 60 15.77 -10.61 8.82
C GLY A 60 15.27 -10.50 7.38
N ALA A 61 14.74 -9.35 6.95
CA ALA A 61 14.38 -9.12 5.55
C ALA A 61 15.54 -9.34 4.54
N PRO A 62 16.83 -9.03 4.83
CA PRO A 62 17.92 -9.29 3.89
C PRO A 62 18.09 -10.77 3.57
N ALA A 63 17.97 -11.64 4.58
CA ALA A 63 18.04 -13.09 4.38
C ALA A 63 16.85 -13.61 3.57
N LEU A 64 15.64 -13.08 3.85
CA LEU A 64 14.43 -13.41 3.07
C LEU A 64 14.56 -12.96 1.60
N LEU A 65 15.06 -11.74 1.36
CA LEU A 65 15.30 -11.22 0.01
C LEU A 65 16.27 -12.12 -0.75
N GLY A 66 17.43 -12.46 -0.16
CA GLY A 66 18.40 -13.34 -0.81
C GLY A 66 17.86 -14.74 -1.10
N ALA A 67 17.03 -15.31 -0.21
CA ALA A 67 16.38 -16.59 -0.43
C ALA A 67 15.38 -16.54 -1.60
N LEU A 68 14.58 -15.47 -1.70
CA LEU A 68 13.63 -15.26 -2.79
C LEU A 68 14.34 -15.00 -4.12
N GLU A 69 15.42 -14.21 -4.13
CA GLU A 69 16.24 -14.01 -5.33
C GLU A 69 16.85 -15.33 -5.81
N GLY A 70 17.33 -16.17 -4.89
CA GLY A 70 17.80 -17.51 -5.20
C GLY A 70 16.72 -18.39 -5.82
N ALA A 71 15.51 -18.38 -5.25
CA ALA A 71 14.35 -19.10 -5.77
C ALA A 71 13.94 -18.60 -7.17
N ALA A 72 13.98 -17.29 -7.40
CA ALA A 72 13.60 -16.69 -8.68
C ALA A 72 14.57 -17.05 -9.81
N ARG A 73 15.87 -17.22 -9.52
CA ARG A 73 16.86 -17.66 -10.52
C ARG A 73 16.53 -19.02 -11.14
N ALA A 74 15.86 -19.91 -10.41
CA ALA A 74 15.43 -21.21 -10.91
C ALA A 74 14.23 -21.13 -11.89
N ARG A 75 13.52 -20.00 -11.92
CA ARG A 75 12.28 -19.79 -12.69
C ARG A 75 12.50 -18.84 -13.88
N GLY A 76 13.47 -17.93 -13.75
CA GLY A 76 13.80 -16.95 -14.78
C GLY A 76 12.98 -15.65 -14.66
N PRO A 77 13.48 -14.55 -15.25
CA PRO A 77 13.00 -13.20 -14.97
C PRO A 77 11.58 -12.90 -15.51
N ALA A 78 11.13 -13.60 -16.56
CA ALA A 78 9.77 -13.45 -17.09
C ALA A 78 8.72 -14.10 -16.18
N GLU A 79 9.12 -15.09 -15.37
CA GLU A 79 8.21 -15.84 -14.51
C GLU A 79 8.19 -15.27 -13.09
N VAL A 80 9.37 -14.96 -12.54
CA VAL A 80 9.49 -14.38 -11.20
C VAL A 80 10.50 -13.23 -11.21
N ALA A 81 10.06 -12.05 -10.78
CA ALA A 81 10.96 -10.94 -10.45
C ALA A 81 10.92 -10.68 -8.95
N VAL A 82 12.10 -10.47 -8.36
CA VAL A 82 12.26 -10.14 -6.94
C VAL A 82 13.05 -8.86 -6.84
N ALA A 83 12.58 -7.92 -6.02
CA ALA A 83 13.29 -6.69 -5.77
C ALA A 83 13.06 -6.20 -4.33
N ALA A 84 13.97 -5.38 -3.83
CA ALA A 84 13.74 -4.60 -2.63
C ALA A 84 12.69 -3.50 -2.87
N ALA A 85 11.99 -3.12 -1.82
CA ALA A 85 11.06 -1.99 -1.80
C ALA A 85 11.21 -1.19 -0.50
N SER A 86 10.77 0.06 -0.55
CA SER A 86 10.62 0.93 0.62
C SER A 86 9.56 0.39 1.60
N CYS A 87 9.38 1.06 2.74
CA CYS A 87 8.41 0.68 3.76
C CYS A 87 7.01 0.39 3.18
N LEU A 88 6.50 -0.80 3.49
CA LEU A 88 5.15 -1.25 3.11
C LEU A 88 4.08 -0.91 4.17
N GLY A 89 4.43 -0.12 5.20
CA GLY A 89 3.50 0.24 6.28
C GLY A 89 3.01 -0.95 7.09
N ARG A 90 3.85 -1.97 7.27
CA ARG A 90 3.57 -3.21 8.02
C ARG A 90 4.67 -3.53 9.02
N CYS A 91 5.18 -2.50 9.69
CA CYS A 91 6.29 -2.63 10.64
C CYS A 91 5.92 -3.49 11.86
N ASP A 92 4.65 -3.53 12.23
CA ASP A 92 4.04 -4.38 13.26
C ASP A 92 4.11 -5.88 12.92
N GLY A 93 4.15 -6.22 11.63
CA GLY A 93 4.28 -7.58 11.13
C GLY A 93 5.59 -7.84 10.37
N ALA A 94 6.67 -7.12 10.68
CA ALA A 94 7.94 -7.29 9.99
C ALA A 94 8.53 -8.72 10.14
N PRO A 95 9.22 -9.26 9.11
CA PRO A 95 9.47 -8.65 7.80
C PRO A 95 8.24 -8.74 6.88
N ALA A 96 8.02 -7.66 6.12
CA ALA A 96 6.91 -7.55 5.19
C ALA A 96 7.38 -7.61 3.73
N PHE A 97 6.55 -8.18 2.86
CA PHE A 97 6.77 -8.23 1.41
C PHE A 97 5.44 -8.26 0.67
N THR A 98 5.43 -8.07 -0.64
CA THR A 98 4.27 -8.27 -1.49
C THR A 98 4.49 -9.37 -2.51
N LEU A 99 3.44 -10.11 -2.84
CA LEU A 99 3.36 -10.99 -4.00
C LEU A 99 2.26 -10.45 -4.90
N ASN A 100 2.59 -9.97 -6.10
CA ASN A 100 1.63 -9.34 -7.03
C ASN A 100 0.77 -8.25 -6.34
N ASP A 101 1.41 -7.34 -5.63
CA ASP A 101 0.80 -6.24 -4.85
C ASP A 101 -0.04 -6.68 -3.64
N VAL A 102 -0.08 -7.99 -3.31
CA VAL A 102 -0.75 -8.51 -2.11
C VAL A 102 0.24 -8.55 -0.94
N PRO A 103 -0.03 -7.88 0.19
CA PRO A 103 0.92 -7.81 1.31
C PRO A 103 0.94 -9.09 2.17
N TYR A 104 2.14 -9.52 2.52
CA TYR A 104 2.45 -10.61 3.44
C TYR A 104 3.29 -10.05 4.60
N PHE A 105 2.82 -10.26 5.83
CA PHE A 105 3.40 -9.75 7.06
C PHE A 105 2.90 -10.59 8.24
N GLY A 106 3.57 -10.50 9.40
CA GLY A 106 3.24 -11.28 10.59
C GLY A 106 3.54 -12.77 10.46
N LEU A 107 4.35 -13.15 9.46
CA LEU A 107 4.66 -14.54 9.18
C LEU A 107 5.82 -15.06 10.04
N GLY A 108 5.60 -16.21 10.68
CA GLY A 108 6.67 -16.98 11.30
C GLY A 108 7.71 -17.47 10.28
N GLU A 109 8.85 -17.94 10.76
CA GLU A 109 9.93 -18.45 9.90
C GLU A 109 9.49 -19.62 9.01
N ALA A 110 8.69 -20.55 9.54
CA ALA A 110 8.17 -21.69 8.77
C ALA A 110 7.34 -21.22 7.56
N ALA A 111 6.34 -20.36 7.80
CA ALA A 111 5.52 -19.81 6.73
C ALA A 111 6.33 -19.02 5.68
N ARG A 112 7.38 -18.31 6.10
CA ARG A 112 8.31 -17.64 5.16
C ARG A 112 9.09 -18.63 4.31
N ARG A 113 9.55 -19.75 4.89
CA ARG A 113 10.19 -20.84 4.11
C ARG A 113 9.22 -21.47 3.13
N ASP A 114 7.96 -21.66 3.52
CA ASP A 114 6.93 -22.21 2.64
C ASP A 114 6.68 -21.28 1.43
N VAL A 115 6.68 -19.96 1.64
CA VAL A 115 6.62 -18.99 0.54
C VAL A 115 7.82 -19.13 -0.39
N VAL A 116 9.04 -19.20 0.14
CA VAL A 116 10.25 -19.36 -0.69
C VAL A 116 10.19 -20.66 -1.50
N ALA A 117 9.79 -21.77 -0.88
CA ALA A 117 9.63 -23.05 -1.54
C ALA A 117 8.55 -23.00 -2.64
N ALA A 118 7.42 -22.32 -2.38
CA ALA A 118 6.36 -22.15 -3.37
C ALA A 118 6.83 -21.32 -4.58
N VAL A 119 7.57 -20.24 -4.34
CA VAL A 119 8.20 -19.43 -5.40
C VAL A 119 9.17 -20.27 -6.24
N GLN A 120 10.03 -21.04 -5.59
CA GLN A 120 11.04 -21.88 -6.25
C GLN A 120 10.42 -22.99 -7.10
N ASN A 121 9.37 -23.64 -6.60
CA ASN A 121 8.76 -24.80 -7.23
C ASN A 121 7.59 -24.43 -8.16
N GLY A 122 7.18 -23.16 -8.20
CA GLY A 122 6.02 -22.73 -8.96
C GLY A 122 4.70 -23.32 -8.47
N THR A 123 4.60 -23.64 -7.18
CA THR A 123 3.37 -24.18 -6.58
C THR A 123 2.44 -23.07 -6.10
N SER A 124 1.26 -23.45 -5.63
CA SER A 124 0.32 -22.49 -5.05
C SER A 124 0.95 -21.74 -3.89
N LEU A 125 0.95 -20.41 -3.98
CA LEU A 125 1.36 -19.54 -2.88
C LEU A 125 0.39 -19.70 -1.70
N PRO A 126 0.89 -19.61 -0.46
CA PRO A 126 0.01 -19.59 0.69
C PRO A 126 -0.92 -18.36 0.63
N PRO A 127 -2.14 -18.46 1.19
CA PRO A 127 -3.04 -17.32 1.21
C PRO A 127 -2.40 -16.16 1.98
N PRO A 128 -2.71 -14.91 1.61
CA PRO A 128 -2.23 -13.77 2.36
C PRO A 128 -2.75 -13.85 3.80
N PRO A 129 -1.98 -13.32 4.78
CA PRO A 129 -2.48 -13.18 6.13
C PRO A 129 -3.78 -12.37 6.14
N GLY A 130 -4.74 -12.83 6.93
CA GLY A 130 -6.00 -12.10 7.11
C GLY A 130 -5.78 -10.69 7.66
N PRO A 131 -6.79 -9.81 7.57
CA PRO A 131 -6.70 -8.50 8.20
C PRO A 131 -6.36 -8.67 9.69
N PRO A 132 -5.50 -7.82 10.26
CA PRO A 132 -5.23 -7.89 11.68
C PRO A 132 -6.55 -7.76 12.44
N SER A 133 -6.74 -8.56 13.49
CA SER A 133 -7.85 -8.33 14.41
C SER A 133 -7.65 -6.95 15.02
N LEU A 134 -8.52 -6.02 14.64
CA LEU A 134 -8.60 -4.72 15.30
C LEU A 134 -9.18 -4.97 16.69
N ARG A 135 -8.30 -5.21 17.67
CA ARG A 135 -8.69 -5.08 19.07
C ARG A 135 -9.14 -3.64 19.31
N GLU A 136 -10.08 -3.43 20.22
CA GLU A 136 -10.39 -2.07 20.70
C GLU A 136 -9.08 -1.42 21.16
N LEU A 137 -8.61 -0.46 20.37
CA LEU A 137 -7.43 0.29 20.71
C LEU A 137 -7.86 1.30 21.77
N ARG A 138 -7.09 1.40 22.86
CA ARG A 138 -7.28 2.48 23.85
C ARG A 138 -7.19 3.88 23.22
N ALA A 139 -6.57 3.96 22.04
CA ALA A 139 -6.43 5.17 21.25
C ALA A 139 -7.47 5.28 20.11
N ASP A 140 -8.52 4.44 20.04
CA ASP A 140 -9.60 4.67 19.06
C ASP A 140 -10.29 6.00 19.43
N PRO A 141 -10.13 7.07 18.61
CA PRO A 141 -10.76 8.35 18.89
C PRO A 141 -12.28 8.26 18.75
N TYR A 142 -12.77 7.21 18.11
CA TYR A 142 -14.18 6.90 18.02
C TYR A 142 -14.55 5.91 19.12
N GLY A 143 -15.53 6.27 19.96
CA GLY A 143 -16.17 5.28 20.81
C GLY A 143 -16.93 4.23 19.99
N GLY A 144 -17.39 3.16 20.65
CA GLY A 144 -18.34 2.22 20.05
C GLY A 144 -19.73 2.82 19.80
N GLY A 145 -20.50 2.17 18.94
CA GLY A 145 -21.92 2.45 18.71
C GLY A 145 -22.22 3.82 18.08
N GLU A 146 -23.26 4.48 18.58
CA GLU A 146 -23.80 5.72 18.01
C GLU A 146 -22.85 6.93 18.11
N ARG A 147 -21.85 6.88 19.00
CA ARG A 147 -20.84 7.95 19.13
C ARG A 147 -19.85 8.00 17.97
N ARG A 148 -19.71 6.89 17.21
CA ARG A 148 -18.81 6.83 16.05
C ARG A 148 -19.27 7.83 14.99
N TYR A 149 -18.38 8.72 14.58
CA TYR A 149 -18.67 9.84 13.65
C TYR A 149 -19.74 10.84 14.13
N GLY A 150 -19.98 10.96 15.43
CA GLY A 150 -21.03 11.86 15.94
C GLY A 150 -20.87 13.33 15.52
N ALA A 151 -19.64 13.85 15.43
CA ALA A 151 -19.38 15.21 14.96
C ALA A 151 -19.77 15.40 13.47
N LEU A 152 -19.48 14.42 12.62
CA LEU A 152 -19.85 14.46 11.20
C LEU A 152 -21.37 14.40 11.02
N ARG A 153 -22.05 13.52 11.77
CA ARG A 153 -23.51 13.41 11.72
C ARG A 153 -24.20 14.73 12.07
N ARG A 154 -23.79 15.35 13.18
CA ARG A 154 -24.29 16.67 13.57
C ARG A 154 -24.06 17.71 12.50
N LEU A 155 -22.86 17.78 11.92
CA LEU A 155 -22.57 18.73 10.84
C LEU A 155 -23.47 18.51 9.61
N LEU A 156 -23.74 17.26 9.23
CA LEU A 156 -24.63 16.94 8.11
C LEU A 156 -26.09 17.31 8.40
N GLU A 157 -26.52 17.19 9.66
CA GLU A 157 -27.88 17.54 10.09
C GLU A 157 -28.08 19.06 10.23
N THR A 158 -27.10 19.78 10.80
CA THR A 158 -27.24 21.20 11.13
C THR A 158 -26.65 22.14 10.10
N GLY A 159 -25.69 21.68 9.28
CA GLY A 159 -24.91 22.53 8.39
C GLY A 159 -23.96 23.52 9.11
N ASP A 160 -23.75 23.36 10.43
CA ASP A 160 -23.00 24.32 11.26
C ASP A 160 -21.48 24.21 11.07
N VAL A 161 -20.98 24.71 9.95
CA VAL A 161 -19.54 24.75 9.63
C VAL A 161 -18.77 25.64 10.62
N ALA A 162 -19.36 26.79 11.00
CA ALA A 162 -18.72 27.74 11.90
C ALA A 162 -18.47 27.12 13.29
N GLY A 163 -19.49 26.44 13.85
CA GLY A 163 -19.35 25.73 15.12
C GLY A 163 -18.30 24.61 15.08
N VAL A 164 -18.13 23.93 13.94
CA VAL A 164 -17.05 22.95 13.76
C VAL A 164 -15.68 23.62 13.76
N LEU A 165 -15.52 24.75 13.05
CA LEU A 165 -14.24 25.50 13.06
C LEU A 165 -13.91 26.04 14.45
N ASP A 166 -14.89 26.57 15.17
CA ASP A 166 -14.70 27.06 16.53
C ASP A 166 -14.34 25.94 17.51
N ALA A 167 -14.97 24.76 17.38
CA ALA A 167 -14.59 23.58 18.15
C ALA A 167 -13.14 23.14 17.85
N LEU A 168 -12.71 23.17 16.58
CA LEU A 168 -11.34 22.84 16.19
C LEU A 168 -10.32 23.85 16.73
N LYS A 169 -10.67 25.15 16.75
CA LYS A 169 -9.85 26.22 17.35
C LYS A 169 -9.73 26.04 18.85
N GLY A 170 -10.86 25.84 19.54
CA GLY A 170 -10.91 25.64 20.99
C GLY A 170 -10.13 24.41 21.45
N ALA A 171 -10.05 23.37 20.62
CA ALA A 171 -9.27 22.16 20.90
C ALA A 171 -7.76 22.29 20.62
N ASP A 172 -7.28 23.40 20.04
CA ASP A 172 -5.91 23.56 19.48
C ASP A 172 -5.48 22.33 18.66
N LEU A 173 -6.37 21.76 17.84
CA LEU A 173 -6.07 20.53 17.12
C LEU A 173 -4.92 20.75 16.12
N ARG A 174 -3.87 19.92 16.21
CA ARG A 174 -2.71 19.97 15.30
C ARG A 174 -2.67 18.79 14.34
N GLY A 175 -2.07 19.01 13.17
CA GLY A 175 -1.88 17.96 12.18
C GLY A 175 -0.97 16.83 12.67
N PHE A 176 -1.49 15.60 12.70
CA PHE A 176 -0.74 14.39 13.10
C PHE A 176 0.20 13.83 12.01
N GLY A 177 0.35 14.53 10.88
CA GLY A 177 1.29 14.17 9.80
C GLY A 177 2.75 14.56 10.08
N GLY A 178 3.09 14.96 11.30
CA GLY A 178 4.45 15.37 11.71
C GLY A 178 4.73 16.87 11.61
N ALA A 179 4.05 17.60 10.71
CA ALA A 179 4.28 19.04 10.53
C ALA A 179 3.70 19.91 11.67
N GLY A 180 2.69 19.43 12.41
CA GLY A 180 2.21 20.09 13.63
C GLY A 180 1.46 21.42 13.44
N PHE A 181 1.06 21.78 12.20
CA PHE A 181 0.25 22.98 11.94
C PHE A 181 -1.10 22.90 12.66
N ARG A 182 -1.58 24.06 13.14
CA ARG A 182 -2.94 24.18 13.68
C ARG A 182 -3.95 23.92 12.57
N THR A 183 -4.82 22.95 12.81
CA THR A 183 -5.77 22.44 11.79
C THR A 183 -6.77 23.52 11.39
N ALA A 184 -7.32 24.24 12.38
CA ALA A 184 -8.28 25.30 12.12
C ALA A 184 -7.72 26.41 11.22
N VAL A 185 -6.46 26.82 11.44
CA VAL A 185 -5.81 27.89 10.64
C VAL A 185 -5.63 27.47 9.18
N LYS A 186 -5.49 26.17 8.89
CA LYS A 186 -5.40 25.67 7.51
C LYS A 186 -6.77 25.69 6.80
N TRP A 187 -7.85 25.73 7.57
CA TRP A 187 -9.23 25.59 7.07
C TRP A 187 -9.96 26.93 6.99
N GLU A 188 -9.38 28.00 7.57
CA GLU A 188 -9.73 29.39 7.31
C GLU A 188 -9.20 29.86 5.96
#